data_AF-A0A842U076-F1
#
_entry.id   AF-A0A842U076-F1
#
_cell.length_a   1.000
_cell.length_b   1.000
_cell.length_c   1.000
_cell.angle_alpha   90.00
_cell.angle_beta   90.00
_cell.angle_gamma   90.00
#
_symmetry.space_group_name_H-M   'P 1'
#
loop_
_entity.id
_entity.type
_entity.pdbx_description
1 polymer ?
#
loop_
_entity_poly.entity_id
_entity_poly.type
_entity_poly.pdbx_seq_one_letter_code
_entity_poly.pdbx_strand_id
1 'polypeptide(L)'
;MEKIEINLNPNVPPLPRVDDKKKLNIRYTLISPYVSVHIYWDDKSGEVIYEIEEPILDDSEKALLKTLEESLGEMININVLVQKTVESMIEYIDKTSRLLIEELDLQITGESYKKIFYYLFRDFIGLNKIEPLIKDYFIEDIECNGVETPIYIVHR
;
A
#
# COMPACT_ATOMS: atom_id res chain seq x y z
N MET A 1 2.23 -22.00 -1.34
CA MET A 1 1.58 -20.69 -1.56
C MET A 1 2.06 -20.14 -2.90
N GLU A 2 1.22 -19.38 -3.60
CA GLU A 2 1.60 -18.77 -4.89
C GLU A 2 2.67 -17.69 -4.72
N LYS A 3 3.39 -17.43 -5.81
CA LYS A 3 4.36 -16.33 -5.90
C LYS A 3 3.64 -15.00 -5.68
N ILE A 4 4.24 -14.11 -4.89
CA ILE A 4 3.73 -12.75 -4.78
C ILE A 4 4.01 -11.98 -6.06
N GLU A 5 2.98 -11.34 -6.58
CA GLU A 5 3.08 -10.37 -7.65
C GLU A 5 2.67 -9.00 -7.10
N ILE A 6 3.53 -8.01 -7.30
CA ILE A 6 3.27 -6.61 -6.95
C ILE A 6 3.85 -5.76 -8.06
N ASN A 7 2.99 -4.97 -8.71
CA ASN A 7 3.42 -3.99 -9.70
C ASN A 7 3.27 -2.58 -9.12
N LEU A 8 4.40 -1.94 -8.84
CA LEU A 8 4.49 -0.59 -8.28
C LEU A 8 4.26 0.51 -9.30
N ASN A 9 4.25 0.20 -10.60
CA ASN A 9 4.05 1.15 -11.68
C ASN A 9 3.05 0.56 -12.69
N PRO A 10 1.77 0.41 -12.31
CA PRO A 10 0.74 0.01 -13.27
C PRO A 10 0.56 1.07 -14.36
N ASN A 11 -0.08 0.69 -15.46
CA ASN A 11 -0.36 1.63 -16.55
C ASN A 11 -1.25 2.77 -16.04
N VAL A 12 -0.80 4.01 -16.23
CA VAL A 12 -1.55 5.22 -15.89
C VAL A 12 -2.74 5.36 -16.85
N PRO A 13 -3.99 5.32 -16.37
CA PRO A 13 -5.15 5.43 -17.25
C PRO A 13 -5.38 6.88 -17.67
N PRO A 14 -5.97 7.12 -18.85
CA PRO A 14 -6.44 8.45 -19.21
C PRO A 14 -7.60 8.86 -18.28
N LEU A 15 -7.50 10.04 -17.67
CA LEU A 15 -8.58 10.57 -16.84
C LEU A 15 -9.58 11.39 -17.67
N PRO A 16 -10.89 11.28 -17.40
CA PRO A 16 -11.89 12.10 -18.06
C PRO A 16 -11.76 13.56 -17.62
N ARG A 17 -11.99 14.50 -18.55
CA ARG A 17 -12.19 15.90 -18.17
C ARG A 17 -13.57 16.06 -17.55
N VAL A 18 -13.61 16.57 -16.33
CA VAL A 18 -14.85 16.80 -15.59
C VAL A 18 -14.98 18.30 -15.33
N ASP A 19 -15.90 18.95 -16.05
CA ASP A 19 -16.14 20.39 -15.91
C ASP A 19 -16.85 20.74 -14.59
N ASP A 20 -17.69 19.82 -14.10
CA ASP A 20 -18.43 19.95 -12.84
C ASP A 20 -17.89 18.98 -11.80
N LYS A 21 -17.10 19.50 -10.85
CA LYS A 21 -16.47 18.72 -9.79
C LYS A 21 -17.47 17.89 -8.98
N LYS A 22 -18.75 18.29 -8.90
CA LYS A 22 -19.79 17.53 -8.20
C LYS A 22 -20.14 16.19 -8.85
N LYS A 23 -19.74 16.01 -10.11
CA LYS A 23 -19.93 14.77 -10.87
C LYS A 23 -18.67 13.91 -10.90
N LEU A 24 -17.61 14.32 -10.21
CA LEU A 24 -16.37 13.57 -10.17
C LEU A 24 -16.61 12.25 -9.42
N ASN A 25 -16.27 11.16 -10.08
CA ASN A 25 -16.28 9.81 -9.52
C ASN A 25 -15.38 8.93 -10.41
N ILE A 26 -14.09 8.85 -10.06
CA ILE A 26 -13.08 8.12 -10.82
C ILE A 26 -12.34 7.16 -9.91
N ARG A 27 -11.94 6.01 -10.45
CA ARG A 27 -11.16 5.01 -9.72
C ARG A 27 -10.08 4.43 -10.62
N TYR A 28 -8.86 4.31 -10.09
CA TYR A 28 -7.75 3.68 -10.79
C TYR A 28 -6.74 3.06 -9.83
N THR A 29 -5.95 2.13 -10.34
CA THR A 29 -4.96 1.37 -9.56
C THR A 29 -3.65 2.12 -9.44
N LEU A 30 -3.12 2.20 -8.22
CA LEU A 30 -1.82 2.79 -7.89
C LEU A 30 -0.73 1.72 -7.76
N ILE A 31 -1.07 0.60 -7.10
CA ILE A 31 -0.17 -0.53 -6.90
C ILE A 31 -0.97 -1.80 -7.17
N SER A 32 -0.68 -2.51 -8.25
CA SER A 32 -1.50 -3.67 -8.64
C SER A 32 -1.05 -4.95 -7.91
N PRO A 33 -1.99 -5.80 -7.43
CA PRO A 33 -3.46 -5.63 -7.40
C PRO A 33 -4.00 -5.01 -6.09
N TYR A 34 -3.13 -4.45 -5.24
CA TYR A 34 -3.44 -4.17 -3.84
C TYR A 34 -4.10 -2.82 -3.57
N VAL A 35 -3.75 -1.78 -4.34
CA VAL A 35 -4.09 -0.40 -4.01
C VAL A 35 -4.72 0.29 -5.19
N SER A 36 -5.88 0.88 -4.94
CA SER A 36 -6.52 1.82 -5.85
C SER A 36 -6.80 3.14 -5.14
N VAL A 37 -7.02 4.19 -5.93
CA VAL A 37 -7.59 5.44 -5.43
C VAL A 37 -9.00 5.58 -5.98
N HIS A 38 -9.90 6.07 -5.13
CA HIS A 38 -11.23 6.53 -5.51
C HIS A 38 -11.30 8.04 -5.25
N ILE A 39 -11.48 8.82 -6.32
CA ILE A 39 -11.62 10.27 -6.25
C ILE A 39 -13.07 10.63 -6.57
N TYR A 40 -13.76 11.26 -5.62
CA TYR A 40 -15.19 11.57 -5.75
C TYR A 40 -15.58 12.84 -5.02
N TRP A 41 -16.72 13.41 -5.41
CA TRP A 41 -17.36 14.49 -4.66
C TRP A 41 -18.16 13.93 -3.47
N ASP A 42 -17.88 14.42 -2.26
CA ASP A 42 -18.69 14.13 -1.08
C ASP A 42 -19.65 15.30 -0.79
N ASP A 43 -20.95 15.04 -0.87
CA ASP A 43 -21.98 16.05 -0.60
C ASP A 43 -22.04 16.48 0.87
N LYS A 44 -21.51 15.67 1.80
CA LYS A 44 -21.54 15.99 3.24
C LYS A 44 -20.46 17.01 3.60
N SER A 45 -19.22 16.80 3.15
CA SER A 45 -18.14 17.76 3.32
C SER A 45 -18.24 18.95 2.35
N GLY A 46 -18.85 18.73 1.17
CA GLY A 46 -18.83 19.69 0.08
C GLY A 46 -17.46 19.80 -0.60
N GLU A 47 -16.68 18.72 -0.54
CA GLU A 47 -15.30 18.67 -1.04
C GLU A 47 -15.09 17.46 -1.96
N VAL A 48 -14.02 17.52 -2.77
CA VAL A 48 -13.52 16.35 -3.50
C VAL A 48 -12.63 15.55 -2.56
N ILE A 49 -12.99 14.29 -2.35
CA ILE A 49 -12.26 13.35 -1.51
C ILE A 49 -11.34 12.50 -2.38
N TYR A 50 -10.10 12.37 -1.95
CA TYR A 50 -9.13 11.42 -2.46
C TYR A 50 -9.01 10.28 -1.44
N GLU A 51 -9.60 9.13 -1.76
CA GLU A 51 -9.65 7.97 -0.86
C GLU A 51 -8.72 6.86 -1.37
N ILE A 52 -7.76 6.45 -0.54
CA ILE A 52 -6.89 5.31 -0.83
C ILE A 52 -7.60 4.04 -0.36
N GLU A 53 -7.78 3.10 -1.29
CA GLU A 53 -8.34 1.78 -1.03
C GLU A 53 -7.20 0.74 -0.95
N GLU A 54 -6.75 0.42 0.26
CA GLU A 54 -5.79 -0.66 0.56
C GLU A 54 -6.51 -1.99 0.91
N PRO A 55 -5.81 -3.15 0.95
CA PRO A 55 -6.41 -4.42 1.32
C PRO A 55 -6.97 -4.41 2.75
N ILE A 56 -8.26 -4.72 2.90
CA ILE A 56 -8.89 -4.79 4.23
C ILE A 56 -8.43 -6.05 4.96
N LEU A 57 -7.86 -5.84 6.15
CA LEU A 57 -7.49 -6.92 7.07
C LEU A 57 -8.57 -7.12 8.13
N ASP A 58 -8.96 -8.36 8.37
CA ASP A 58 -9.73 -8.72 9.56
C ASP A 58 -8.85 -8.74 10.83
N ASP A 59 -9.46 -8.94 12.00
CA ASP A 59 -8.72 -8.87 13.27
C ASP A 59 -7.69 -10.01 13.44
N SER A 60 -7.94 -11.17 12.83
CA SER A 60 -6.97 -12.27 12.79
C SER A 60 -5.81 -11.93 11.87
N GLU A 61 -6.08 -11.38 10.69
CA GLU A 61 -5.07 -10.93 9.72
C GLU A 61 -4.21 -9.81 10.29
N LYS A 62 -4.78 -8.86 11.05
CA LYS A 62 -4.02 -7.83 11.77
C LYS A 62 -3.10 -8.41 12.83
N ALA A 63 -3.57 -9.40 13.59
CA ALA A 63 -2.75 -10.06 14.61
C ALA A 63 -1.56 -10.79 13.95
N LEU A 64 -1.81 -11.51 12.85
CA LEU A 64 -0.79 -12.18 12.06
C LEU A 64 0.22 -11.21 11.46
N LEU A 65 -0.24 -10.10 10.87
CA LEU A 65 0.61 -9.03 10.36
C LEU A 65 1.54 -8.52 11.46
N LYS A 66 0.99 -8.18 12.63
CA LYS A 66 1.77 -7.67 13.75
C LYS A 66 2.85 -8.65 14.20
N THR A 67 2.52 -9.93 14.33
CA THR A 67 3.51 -10.97 14.69
C THR A 67 4.62 -11.07 13.65
N LEU A 68 4.29 -11.00 12.36
CA LEU A 68 5.28 -11.04 11.29
C LEU A 68 6.15 -9.77 11.25
N GLU A 69 5.57 -8.59 11.44
CA GLU A 69 6.31 -7.32 11.52
C GLU A 69 7.32 -7.32 12.67
N GLU A 70 6.90 -7.75 13.87
CA GLU A 70 7.77 -7.86 15.04
C GLU A 70 8.92 -8.85 14.77
N SER A 71 8.61 -10.03 14.25
CA SER A 71 9.59 -11.08 13.96
C SER A 71 10.57 -10.69 12.85
N LEU A 72 10.08 -10.05 11.77
CA LEU A 72 10.92 -9.54 10.69
C LEU A 72 11.82 -8.41 11.16
N GLY A 73 11.30 -7.50 12.00
CA GLY A 73 12.06 -6.38 12.54
C GLY A 73 13.30 -6.83 13.34
N GLU A 74 13.20 -7.96 14.04
CA GLU A 74 14.33 -8.56 14.77
C GLU A 74 15.38 -9.21 13.85
N MET A 75 14.96 -9.71 12.67
CA MET A 75 15.83 -10.44 11.74
C MET A 75 16.42 -9.59 10.62
N ILE A 76 15.79 -8.48 10.25
CA ILE A 76 16.21 -7.68 9.09
C ILE A 76 17.58 -7.07 9.32
N ASN A 77 18.51 -7.47 8.45
CA ASN A 77 19.82 -6.87 8.39
C ASN A 77 19.81 -5.72 7.38
N ILE A 78 19.79 -4.48 7.88
CA ILE A 78 19.77 -3.26 7.06
C ILE A 78 20.92 -3.22 6.04
N ASN A 79 22.08 -3.79 6.39
CA ASN A 79 23.24 -3.83 5.48
C ASN A 79 22.97 -4.67 4.21
N VAL A 80 22.03 -5.60 4.27
CA VAL A 80 21.61 -6.42 3.11
C VAL A 80 20.71 -5.60 2.16
N LEU A 81 20.06 -4.54 2.63
CA LEU A 81 19.11 -3.73 1.86
C LEU A 81 19.79 -2.57 1.09
N VAL A 82 20.90 -2.04 1.60
CA VAL A 82 21.55 -0.80 1.07
C VAL A 82 22.04 -0.92 -0.38
N GLN A 83 22.28 -2.12 -0.90
CA GLN A 83 22.82 -2.33 -2.26
C GLN A 83 21.87 -3.07 -3.20
N LYS A 84 20.59 -3.21 -2.83
CA LYS A 84 19.63 -4.08 -3.51
C LYS A 84 18.61 -3.31 -4.34
N THR A 85 18.16 -3.92 -5.44
CA THR A 85 17.01 -3.42 -6.21
C THR A 85 15.72 -3.71 -5.45
N VAL A 86 14.66 -2.94 -5.73
CA VAL A 86 13.33 -3.10 -5.11
C VAL A 86 12.81 -4.53 -5.26
N GLU A 87 12.99 -5.13 -6.43
CA GLU A 87 12.57 -6.51 -6.72
C GLU A 87 13.28 -7.52 -5.82
N SER A 88 14.59 -7.35 -5.62
CA SER A 88 15.38 -8.24 -4.76
C SER A 88 15.06 -8.06 -3.28
N MET A 89 14.61 -6.86 -2.86
CA MET A 89 14.11 -6.60 -1.52
C MET A 89 12.74 -7.26 -1.31
N ILE A 90 11.82 -7.15 -2.28
CA ILE A 90 10.52 -7.83 -2.27
C ILE A 90 10.72 -9.34 -2.13
N GLU A 91 11.61 -9.93 -2.93
CA GLU A 91 11.89 -11.37 -2.86
C GLU A 91 12.50 -11.78 -1.51
N TYR A 92 13.36 -10.94 -0.94
CA TYR A 92 13.94 -11.20 0.38
C TYR A 92 12.88 -11.17 1.49
N ILE A 93 12.01 -10.16 1.51
CA ILE A 93 10.92 -10.07 2.48
C ILE A 93 9.94 -11.24 2.30
N ASP A 94 9.60 -11.62 1.05
CA ASP A 94 8.69 -12.76 0.80
C ASP A 94 9.28 -14.07 1.33
N LYS A 95 10.55 -14.36 1.03
CA LYS A 95 11.22 -15.57 1.53
C LYS A 95 11.32 -15.58 3.06
N THR A 96 11.74 -14.47 3.65
CA THR A 96 11.91 -14.38 5.11
C THR A 96 10.56 -14.51 5.82
N SER A 97 9.51 -13.86 5.32
CA SER A 97 8.16 -13.97 5.88
C SER A 97 7.63 -15.40 5.83
N ARG A 98 7.84 -16.12 4.72
CA ARG A 98 7.42 -17.52 4.60
C ARG A 98 8.16 -18.44 5.58
N LEU A 99 9.45 -18.23 5.77
CA LEU A 99 10.23 -18.99 6.76
C LEU A 99 9.68 -18.75 8.17
N LEU A 100 9.39 -17.49 8.53
CA LEU A 100 8.79 -17.16 9.82
C LEU A 100 7.41 -17.79 10.02
N ILE A 101 6.57 -17.81 8.98
CA ILE A 101 5.26 -18.47 9.02
C ILE A 101 5.42 -19.96 9.35
N GLU A 102 6.38 -20.64 8.74
CA GLU A 102 6.66 -22.05 8.99
C GLU A 102 7.27 -22.30 10.38
N GLU A 103 8.25 -21.49 10.79
CA GLU A 103 8.95 -21.63 12.08
C GLU A 103 8.04 -21.36 13.28
N LEU A 104 7.10 -20.42 13.13
CA LEU A 104 6.14 -20.04 14.17
C LEU A 104 4.83 -20.82 14.09
N ASP A 105 4.69 -21.77 13.15
CA ASP A 105 3.48 -22.56 12.89
C ASP A 105 2.20 -21.70 12.71
N LEU A 106 2.36 -20.56 12.02
CA LEU A 106 1.27 -19.60 11.81
C LEU A 106 0.30 -20.12 10.75
N GLN A 107 -0.98 -20.17 11.12
CA GLN A 107 -2.05 -20.60 10.22
C GLN A 107 -2.49 -19.43 9.33
N ILE A 108 -1.84 -19.27 8.17
CA ILE A 108 -2.12 -18.19 7.21
C ILE A 108 -2.54 -18.76 5.86
N THR A 109 -3.70 -18.35 5.36
CA THR A 109 -4.14 -18.71 4.01
C THR A 109 -3.32 -17.98 2.94
N GLY A 110 -3.30 -18.52 1.71
CA GLY A 110 -2.62 -17.83 0.60
C GLY A 110 -3.20 -16.45 0.29
N GLU A 111 -4.51 -16.26 0.46
CA GLU A 111 -5.19 -14.97 0.24
C GLU A 111 -4.85 -13.98 1.34
N SER A 112 -4.95 -14.38 2.61
CA SER A 112 -4.57 -13.54 3.75
C SER A 112 -3.11 -13.13 3.67
N TYR A 113 -2.23 -14.03 3.27
CA TYR A 113 -0.82 -13.69 3.08
C TYR A 113 -0.60 -12.65 1.99
N LYS A 114 -1.33 -12.69 0.86
CA LYS A 114 -1.21 -11.65 -0.17
C LYS A 114 -1.55 -10.27 0.38
N LYS A 115 -2.62 -10.16 1.19
CA LYS A 115 -2.99 -8.90 1.85
C LYS A 115 -1.95 -8.44 2.86
N ILE A 116 -1.52 -9.34 3.75
CA ILE A 116 -0.51 -9.07 4.77
C ILE A 116 0.81 -8.65 4.11
N PHE A 117 1.22 -9.34 3.05
CA PHE A 117 2.46 -9.06 2.35
C PHE A 117 2.49 -7.64 1.77
N TYR A 118 1.35 -7.11 1.29
CA TYR A 118 1.30 -5.72 0.85
C TYR A 118 1.73 -4.76 1.98
N TYR A 119 1.26 -4.96 3.20
CA TYR A 119 1.65 -4.16 4.36
C TYR A 119 3.12 -4.36 4.74
N LEU A 120 3.62 -5.60 4.72
CA LEU A 120 5.05 -5.88 4.93
C LEU A 120 5.94 -5.16 3.90
N PHE A 121 5.57 -5.21 2.62
CA PHE A 121 6.25 -4.45 1.58
C PHE A 121 6.19 -2.94 1.85
N ARG A 122 4.99 -2.42 2.10
CA ARG A 122 4.73 -0.99 2.29
C ARG A 122 5.56 -0.42 3.43
N ASP A 123 5.69 -1.15 4.52
CA ASP A 123 6.26 -0.65 5.77
C ASP A 123 7.77 -0.93 5.90
N PHE A 124 8.29 -2.01 5.30
CA PHE A 124 9.73 -2.31 5.33
C PHE A 124 10.51 -1.80 4.11
N ILE A 125 9.87 -1.72 2.93
CA ILE A 125 10.53 -1.36 1.66
C ILE A 125 10.01 -0.01 1.16
N GLY A 126 8.70 0.19 1.23
CA GLY A 126 8.05 1.43 0.82
C GLY A 126 8.18 2.56 1.83
N LEU A 127 7.47 3.63 1.57
CA LEU A 127 7.39 4.83 2.41
C LEU A 127 6.18 4.77 3.37
N ASN A 128 5.87 3.59 3.89
CA ASN A 128 4.79 3.39 4.85
C ASN A 128 3.44 3.93 4.30
N LYS A 129 2.59 4.53 5.14
CA LYS A 129 1.26 5.05 4.75
C LYS A 129 1.25 6.05 3.59
N ILE A 130 2.36 6.72 3.28
CA ILE A 130 2.43 7.65 2.13
C ILE A 130 2.81 6.96 0.82
N GLU A 131 3.23 5.68 0.85
CA GLU A 131 3.64 4.93 -0.34
C GLU A 131 2.61 5.02 -1.47
N PRO A 132 1.29 4.81 -1.25
CA PRO A 132 0.31 4.98 -2.33
C PRO A 132 0.29 6.36 -2.96
N LEU A 133 0.38 7.44 -2.16
CA LEU A 133 0.39 8.81 -2.66
C LEU A 133 1.61 9.06 -3.54
N ILE A 134 2.78 8.55 -3.13
CA ILE A 134 4.03 8.69 -3.88
C ILE A 134 3.98 7.91 -5.21
N LYS A 135 3.14 6.87 -5.31
CA LYS A 135 2.95 6.11 -6.56
C LYS A 135 1.94 6.74 -7.50
N ASP A 136 1.18 7.74 -7.08
CA ASP A 136 0.23 8.39 -7.98
C ASP A 136 0.94 9.41 -8.88
N TYR A 137 0.93 9.12 -10.18
CA TYR A 137 1.47 10.00 -11.23
C TYR A 137 0.77 11.38 -11.30
N PHE A 138 -0.49 11.47 -10.87
CA PHE A 138 -1.28 12.70 -10.98
C PHE A 138 -1.15 13.63 -9.77
N ILE A 139 -0.49 13.19 -8.69
CA ILE A 139 -0.21 14.05 -7.53
C ILE A 139 1.00 14.94 -7.84
N GLU A 140 0.83 16.25 -7.68
CA GLU A 140 1.89 17.25 -7.84
C GLU A 140 2.50 17.61 -6.47
N ASP A 141 1.65 17.87 -5.46
CA ASP A 141 2.06 18.24 -4.11
C ASP A 141 1.33 17.41 -3.04
N ILE A 142 2.00 17.14 -1.93
CA ILE A 142 1.44 16.51 -0.72
C ILE A 142 1.73 17.44 0.47
N GLU A 143 0.68 17.90 1.14
CA GLU A 143 0.76 18.81 2.28
C GLU A 143 0.29 18.12 3.57
N CYS A 144 1.15 18.14 4.60
CA CYS A 144 0.89 17.60 5.93
C CYS A 144 1.00 18.73 6.96
N ASN A 145 -0.15 19.18 7.46
CA ASN A 145 -0.24 20.38 8.31
C ASN A 145 -0.12 20.13 9.81
N GLY A 146 0.02 18.88 10.23
CA GLY A 146 0.23 18.52 11.62
C GLY A 146 -0.46 17.23 12.04
N VAL A 147 -0.46 17.01 13.35
CA VAL A 147 -1.12 15.87 13.98
C VAL A 147 -2.63 16.06 13.90
N GLU A 148 -3.38 14.98 13.68
CA GLU A 148 -4.85 14.97 13.61
C GLU A 148 -5.46 15.84 12.51
N THR A 149 -4.67 16.26 11.51
CA THR A 149 -5.17 16.94 10.31
C THR A 149 -5.15 16.00 9.11
N PRO A 150 -6.13 16.08 8.19
CA PRO A 150 -6.06 15.39 6.90
C PRO A 150 -4.82 15.79 6.10
N ILE A 151 -4.37 14.88 5.24
CA ILE A 151 -3.40 15.20 4.20
C ILE A 151 -4.15 15.87 3.05
N TYR A 152 -3.60 16.99 2.57
CA TYR A 152 -4.10 17.67 1.37
C TYR A 152 -3.16 17.37 0.22
N ILE A 153 -3.71 17.29 -0.98
CA ILE A 153 -2.94 17.04 -2.20
C ILE A 153 -3.31 18.05 -3.29
N VAL A 154 -2.36 18.32 -4.17
CA VAL A 154 -2.64 18.93 -5.46
C VAL A 154 -2.67 17.82 -6.50
N HIS A 155 -3.83 17.60 -7.11
CA HIS A 155 -4.04 16.60 -8.15
C HIS A 155 -4.21 17.30 -9.50
N ARG A 156 -3.53 16.79 -10.53
CA ARG A 156 -3.55 17.30 -11.91
C ARG A 156 -4.92 17.22 -12.58
#